data_AF-A0A7K2BUA3-F1
#
_entry.id   AF-A0A7K2BUA3-F1
#
_cell.length_a   1.000
_cell.length_b   1.000
_cell.length_c   1.000
_cell.angle_alpha   90.00
_cell.angle_beta   90.00
_cell.angle_gamma   90.00
#
_symmetry.space_group_name_H-M   'P 1'
#
loop_
_entity.id
_entity.type
_entity.pdbx_description
1 polymer ?
#
loop_
_entity_poly.entity_id
_entity_poly.type
_entity_poly.pdbx_seq_one_letter_code
_entity_poly.pdbx_strand_id
1 'polypeptide(L)'
;MPMRGPGAALHVRLLGLRADESNRVGRVLSRTLFAEGATTASCTVRTQPPGERPYFPLHEAGIDAAGVIGFWKGRDFDLDIPSGAGNCVFCFMKGTSSLVELGTKPDARRSAGTPSDMGWWSDFEMRHLRTAPRRNGEGLSRFGFFGVNSATFADLASGRAEADGRYANGTPACDCTD
;
A
#
# COMPACT_ATOMS: atom_id res chain seq x y z
N MET A 1 -14.88 10.77 36.73
CA MET A 1 -14.41 9.93 35.61
C MET A 1 -15.59 9.68 34.69
N PRO A 2 -15.49 9.88 33.36
CA PRO A 2 -16.59 9.52 32.47
C PRO A 2 -16.76 8.00 32.48
N MET A 3 -17.94 7.53 32.89
CA MET A 3 -18.30 6.12 32.89
C MET A 3 -18.39 5.63 31.45
N ARG A 4 -17.38 4.89 31.00
CA ARG A 4 -17.40 4.18 29.72
C ARG A 4 -17.97 2.79 29.99
N GLY A 5 -19.09 2.45 29.35
CA GLY A 5 -19.66 1.10 29.40
C GLY A 5 -18.68 0.07 28.80
N PRO A 6 -18.82 -1.22 29.14
CA PRO A 6 -18.04 -2.29 28.53
C PRO A 6 -18.13 -2.19 27.00
N GLY A 7 -16.99 -1.94 26.34
CA GLY A 7 -16.93 -1.82 24.89
C GLY A 7 -16.95 -0.40 24.31
N ALA A 8 -16.96 0.65 25.13
CA ALA A 8 -16.89 2.02 24.61
C ALA A 8 -15.51 2.36 24.03
N ALA A 9 -15.45 2.58 22.72
CA ALA A 9 -14.26 3.10 22.02
C ALA A 9 -14.12 4.61 22.18
N LEU A 10 -12.91 5.15 22.03
CA LEU A 10 -12.71 6.58 21.80
C LEU A 10 -13.15 6.96 20.38
N HIS A 11 -12.76 6.14 19.41
CA HIS A 11 -13.08 6.34 18.00
C HIS A 11 -13.38 4.99 17.33
N VAL A 12 -14.34 4.99 16.42
CA VAL A 12 -14.71 3.84 15.59
C VAL A 12 -14.23 4.09 14.17
N ARG A 13 -13.60 3.08 13.56
CA ARG A 13 -13.17 3.14 12.17
C ARG A 13 -13.82 2.03 11.35
N LEU A 14 -14.51 2.44 10.29
CA LEU A 14 -15.08 1.51 9.32
C LEU A 14 -14.09 1.36 8.15
N LEU A 15 -13.63 0.15 7.91
CA LEU A 15 -12.70 -0.17 6.84
C LEU A 15 -13.40 -1.03 5.78
N GLY A 16 -13.35 -0.59 4.52
CA GLY A 16 -13.91 -1.31 3.38
C GLY A 16 -13.07 -2.51 2.92
N LEU A 17 -12.46 -3.25 3.85
CA LEU A 17 -11.79 -4.52 3.53
C LEU A 17 -12.85 -5.59 3.28
N ARG A 18 -12.70 -6.32 2.19
CA ARG A 18 -13.66 -7.34 1.72
C ARG A 18 -13.35 -8.73 2.26
N ALA A 19 -14.27 -9.67 2.05
CA ALA A 19 -14.12 -11.07 2.46
C ALA A 19 -12.86 -11.74 1.85
N ASP A 20 -12.58 -11.45 0.57
CA ASP A 20 -11.39 -11.93 -0.17
C ASP A 20 -10.06 -11.31 0.34
N GLU A 21 -10.12 -10.37 1.29
CA GLU A 21 -8.97 -9.66 1.85
C GLU A 21 -8.70 -10.03 3.33
N SER A 22 -9.10 -11.23 3.75
CA SER A 22 -8.99 -11.72 5.14
C SER A 22 -7.59 -11.55 5.75
N ASN A 23 -6.52 -11.74 4.96
CA ASN A 23 -5.14 -11.51 5.41
C ASN A 23 -4.89 -10.05 5.82
N ARG A 24 -5.50 -9.08 5.13
CA ARG A 24 -5.39 -7.65 5.47
C ARG A 24 -6.15 -7.33 6.75
N VAL A 25 -7.32 -7.94 6.95
CA VAL A 25 -8.10 -7.83 8.20
C VAL A 25 -7.28 -8.33 9.39
N GLY A 26 -6.69 -9.53 9.28
CA GLY A 26 -5.81 -10.09 10.31
C GLY A 26 -4.63 -9.18 10.66
N ARG A 27 -4.00 -8.55 9.66
CA ARG A 27 -2.94 -7.56 9.89
C ARG A 27 -3.42 -6.32 10.65
N VAL A 28 -4.60 -5.78 10.32
CA VAL A 28 -5.16 -4.62 11.04
C VAL A 28 -5.47 -4.99 12.49
N LEU A 29 -6.14 -6.12 12.71
CA LEU A 29 -6.48 -6.60 14.05
C LEU A 29 -5.23 -6.88 14.91
N SER A 30 -4.22 -7.53 14.33
CA SER A 30 -2.97 -7.82 15.05
C SER A 30 -2.31 -6.54 15.58
N ARG A 31 -2.33 -5.45 14.81
CA ARG A 31 -1.77 -4.14 15.23
C ARG A 31 -2.56 -3.52 16.38
N THR A 32 -3.90 -3.60 16.31
CA THR A 32 -4.77 -3.02 17.34
C THR A 32 -4.66 -3.77 18.68
N LEU A 33 -4.54 -5.10 18.66
CA LEU A 33 -4.38 -5.91 19.88
C LEU A 33 -3.07 -5.62 20.61
N PHE A 34 -1.99 -5.28 19.90
CA PHE A 34 -0.75 -4.81 20.53
C PHE A 34 -0.92 -3.46 21.23
N ALA A 35 -1.83 -2.59 20.78
CA ALA A 35 -2.04 -1.27 21.37
C ALA A 35 -2.78 -1.33 22.73
N GLU A 36 -3.62 -2.33 22.97
CA GLU A 36 -4.42 -2.45 24.20
C GLU A 36 -3.63 -2.95 25.44
N GLY A 37 -2.35 -3.33 25.26
CA GLY A 37 -1.49 -3.85 26.35
C GLY A 37 -0.03 -3.39 26.34
N ALA A 38 0.36 -2.47 25.45
CA ALA A 38 1.74 -1.99 25.35
C ALA A 38 2.04 -0.86 26.35
N THR A 39 2.94 -1.10 27.30
CA THR A 39 3.46 -0.09 28.25
C THR A 39 4.70 0.65 27.73
N THR A 40 5.28 0.20 26.61
CA THR A 40 6.42 0.85 25.96
C THR A 40 6.23 0.85 24.45
N ALA A 41 6.29 2.04 23.85
CA ALA A 41 6.20 2.25 22.40
C ALA A 41 7.48 1.78 21.68
N SER A 42 7.70 0.46 21.61
CA SER A 42 8.74 -0.11 20.76
C SER A 42 8.17 -0.30 19.35
N CYS A 43 8.71 0.48 18.40
CA CYS A 43 8.49 0.49 16.94
C CYS A 43 7.68 -0.69 16.40
N THR A 44 6.37 -0.55 16.19
CA THR A 44 5.73 -0.21 14.91
C THR A 44 4.28 0.29 15.13
N VAL A 45 3.94 0.54 16.40
CA VAL A 45 2.62 0.93 16.94
C VAL A 45 2.43 2.46 16.97
N ARG A 46 3.36 3.25 16.42
CA ARG A 46 3.28 4.73 16.44
C ARG A 46 2.20 5.32 15.53
N THR A 47 1.66 4.56 14.58
CA THR A 47 0.73 5.07 13.56
C THR A 47 -0.75 4.77 13.86
N GLN A 48 -1.07 4.10 14.97
CA GLN A 48 -2.46 3.90 15.38
C GLN A 48 -2.83 4.82 16.55
N PRO A 49 -3.88 5.66 16.41
CA PRO A 49 -4.43 6.41 17.51
C PRO A 49 -4.83 5.45 18.66
N PRO A 50 -4.40 5.70 19.91
CA PRO A 50 -4.82 4.88 21.04
C PRO A 50 -6.35 4.91 21.21
N GLY A 51 -6.96 3.74 21.42
CA GLY A 51 -8.40 3.61 21.63
C GLY A 51 -9.27 3.60 20.37
N GLU A 52 -8.66 3.40 19.20
CA GLU A 52 -9.38 3.11 17.94
C GLU A 52 -9.90 1.67 17.91
N ARG A 53 -11.16 1.50 17.51
CA ARG A 53 -11.74 0.18 17.20
C ARG A 53 -12.05 0.05 15.71
N PRO A 54 -11.34 -0.83 14.97
CA PRO A 54 -11.63 -1.09 13.58
C PRO A 54 -12.79 -2.09 13.43
N TYR A 55 -13.64 -1.85 12.44
CA TYR A 55 -14.70 -2.75 11.98
C TYR A 55 -14.59 -2.95 10.46
N PHE A 56 -15.05 -4.12 10.00
CA PHE A 56 -14.88 -4.53 8.59
C PHE A 56 -16.22 -4.98 8.00
N PRO A 57 -17.18 -4.07 7.76
CA PRO A 57 -18.55 -4.45 7.40
C PRO A 57 -18.66 -5.34 6.16
N LEU A 58 -17.82 -5.11 5.15
CA LEU A 58 -17.84 -5.92 3.92
C LEU A 58 -17.29 -7.33 4.14
N HIS A 59 -16.23 -7.45 4.95
CA HIS A 59 -15.68 -8.74 5.36
C HIS A 59 -16.66 -9.53 6.22
N GLU A 60 -17.27 -8.88 7.22
CA GLU A 60 -18.26 -9.48 8.12
C GLU A 60 -19.53 -9.92 7.36
N ALA A 61 -19.93 -9.18 6.34
CA ALA A 61 -21.05 -9.52 5.46
C ALA A 61 -20.71 -10.57 4.38
N GLY A 62 -19.46 -11.05 4.32
CA GLY A 62 -19.03 -12.02 3.30
C GLY A 62 -18.98 -11.47 1.88
N ILE A 63 -18.92 -10.15 1.71
CA ILE A 63 -18.92 -9.48 0.40
C ILE A 63 -17.49 -9.46 -0.15
N ASP A 64 -17.32 -10.04 -1.34
CA ASP A 64 -16.06 -10.07 -2.07
C ASP A 64 -15.96 -8.97 -3.14
N ALA A 65 -14.88 -8.97 -3.92
CA ALA A 65 -14.69 -8.01 -5.01
C ALA A 65 -15.82 -8.06 -6.05
N ALA A 66 -16.36 -9.24 -6.38
CA ALA A 66 -17.44 -9.40 -7.33
C ALA A 66 -18.74 -8.79 -6.80
N GLY A 67 -19.04 -8.98 -5.51
CA GLY A 67 -20.18 -8.35 -4.84
C GLY A 67 -20.10 -6.83 -4.84
N VAL A 68 -18.91 -6.25 -4.58
CA VAL A 68 -18.71 -4.79 -4.65
C VAL A 68 -18.90 -4.27 -6.07
N ILE A 69 -18.33 -4.95 -7.07
CA ILE A 69 -18.49 -4.56 -8.48
C ILE A 69 -19.96 -4.65 -8.90
N GLY A 70 -20.67 -5.70 -8.48
CA GLY A 70 -22.10 -5.87 -8.73
C GLY A 70 -22.94 -4.75 -8.13
N PHE A 71 -22.63 -4.33 -6.90
CA PHE A 71 -23.29 -3.21 -6.25
C PHE A 71 -23.15 -1.90 -7.04
N TRP A 72 -21.93 -1.59 -7.52
CA TRP A 72 -21.65 -0.38 -8.28
C TRP A 72 -22.28 -0.40 -9.67
N LYS A 73 -22.27 -1.55 -10.36
CA LYS A 73 -22.96 -1.72 -11.66
C LYS A 73 -24.48 -1.52 -11.58
N GLY A 74 -25.07 -1.70 -10.40
CA GLY A 74 -26.50 -1.49 -10.16
C GLY A 74 -26.87 -0.06 -9.79
N ARG A 75 -25.92 0.89 -9.76
CA ARG A 75 -26.20 2.31 -9.51
C ARG A 75 -26.56 3.02 -10.82
N ASP A 76 -27.30 4.12 -10.69
CA ASP A 76 -27.66 5.04 -11.77
C ASP A 76 -26.50 5.97 -12.19
N PHE A 77 -25.36 5.88 -11.49
CA PHE A 77 -24.12 6.57 -11.80
C PHE A 77 -22.94 5.61 -11.75
N ASP A 78 -21.89 5.94 -12.49
CA ASP A 78 -20.60 5.23 -12.46
C ASP A 78 -19.51 6.19 -11.98
N LEU A 79 -18.63 5.70 -11.11
CA LEU A 79 -17.48 6.45 -10.62
C LEU A 79 -16.32 6.45 -11.63
N ASP A 80 -16.41 5.67 -12.70
CA ASP A 80 -15.39 5.52 -13.75
C ASP A 80 -13.99 5.24 -13.17
N ILE A 81 -13.96 4.38 -12.13
CA ILE A 81 -12.72 3.97 -11.45
C ILE A 81 -12.14 2.77 -12.19
N PRO A 82 -10.97 2.90 -12.85
CA PRO A 82 -10.34 1.77 -13.51
C PRO A 82 -9.97 0.67 -12.52
N SER A 83 -10.00 -0.58 -12.99
CA SER A 83 -9.42 -1.69 -12.23
C SER A 83 -7.96 -1.38 -11.88
N GLY A 84 -7.60 -1.58 -10.62
CA GLY A 84 -6.26 -1.28 -10.11
C GLY A 84 -6.01 0.20 -9.79
N ALA A 85 -6.98 1.11 -9.89
CA ALA A 85 -6.80 2.54 -9.57
C ALA A 85 -7.05 2.90 -8.08
N GLY A 86 -7.14 1.92 -7.17
CA GLY A 86 -7.48 2.16 -5.76
C GLY A 86 -6.46 2.95 -4.91
N ASN A 87 -5.32 3.37 -5.47
CA ASN A 87 -4.25 4.19 -4.87
C ASN A 87 -3.71 5.15 -5.96
N CYS A 88 -2.70 6.00 -5.66
CA CYS A 88 -2.00 6.79 -6.69
C CYS A 88 -1.54 5.89 -7.86
N VAL A 89 -1.63 6.41 -9.10
CA VAL A 89 -1.49 5.65 -10.35
C VAL A 89 -0.27 4.74 -10.35
N PHE A 90 0.93 5.29 -10.16
CA PHE A 90 2.19 4.53 -10.11
C PHE A 90 2.81 4.50 -8.71
N CYS A 91 1.98 4.52 -7.66
CA CYS A 91 2.46 4.43 -6.28
C CYS A 91 3.40 3.24 -6.09
N PHE A 92 4.58 3.47 -5.52
CA PHE A 92 5.56 2.42 -5.26
C PHE A 92 4.99 1.26 -4.44
N MET A 93 4.06 1.52 -3.52
CA MET A 93 3.38 0.49 -2.68
C MET A 93 2.51 -0.48 -3.48
N LYS A 94 2.25 -0.21 -4.75
CA LYS A 94 1.47 -1.09 -5.63
C LYS A 94 2.33 -2.29 -6.05
N GLY A 95 1.69 -3.45 -6.23
CA GLY A 95 2.38 -4.65 -6.72
C GLY A 95 2.98 -4.44 -8.11
N THR A 96 4.11 -5.10 -8.37
CA THR A 96 4.86 -5.03 -9.64
C THR A 96 3.98 -5.30 -10.86
N SER A 97 3.16 -6.36 -10.82
CA SER A 97 2.25 -6.72 -11.92
C SER A 97 1.26 -5.61 -12.25
N SER A 98 0.64 -5.01 -11.22
CA SER A 98 -0.30 -3.91 -11.41
C SER A 98 0.38 -2.63 -11.93
N LEU A 99 1.63 -2.37 -11.55
CA LEU A 99 2.40 -1.24 -12.10
C LEU A 99 2.70 -1.43 -13.59
N VAL A 100 3.14 -2.62 -14.00
CA VAL A 100 3.36 -2.95 -15.42
C VAL A 100 2.06 -2.85 -16.20
N GLU A 101 0.99 -3.45 -15.71
CA GLU A 101 -0.33 -3.40 -16.35
C GLU A 101 -0.79 -1.95 -16.55
N LEU A 102 -0.70 -1.11 -15.51
CA LEU A 102 -1.02 0.32 -15.63
C LEU A 102 -0.11 1.01 -16.65
N GLY A 103 1.18 0.73 -16.67
CA GLY A 103 2.15 1.31 -17.62
C GLY A 103 1.79 1.02 -19.07
N THR A 104 1.29 -0.18 -19.37
CA THR A 104 0.88 -0.59 -20.72
C THR A 104 -0.46 -0.01 -21.19
N LYS A 105 -1.34 0.38 -20.27
CA LYS A 105 -2.67 0.90 -20.59
C LYS A 105 -2.63 2.42 -20.79
N PRO A 106 -3.01 2.96 -21.96
CA PRO A 106 -3.15 4.40 -22.14
C PRO A 106 -4.30 4.94 -21.28
N ASP A 107 -4.07 6.08 -20.63
CA ASP A 107 -5.11 6.81 -19.87
C ASP A 107 -4.88 8.30 -20.08
N ALA A 108 -5.88 8.98 -20.67
CA ALA A 108 -5.82 10.40 -21.02
C ALA A 108 -5.71 11.32 -19.81
N ARG A 109 -6.01 10.83 -18.60
CA ARG A 109 -5.90 11.60 -17.35
C ARG A 109 -4.46 11.68 -16.83
N ARG A 110 -3.52 10.92 -17.42
CA ARG A 110 -2.12 10.94 -17.03
C ARG A 110 -1.41 12.13 -17.66
N SER A 111 -0.50 12.72 -16.90
CA SER A 111 0.27 13.88 -17.32
C SER A 111 1.76 13.65 -17.10
N ALA A 112 2.56 13.87 -18.14
CA ALA A 112 4.01 13.76 -18.08
C ALA A 112 4.60 14.69 -17.02
N GLY A 113 5.66 14.25 -16.34
CA GLY A 113 6.29 15.04 -15.28
C GLY A 113 5.47 15.12 -13.98
N THR A 114 4.43 14.31 -13.83
CA THR A 114 3.67 14.16 -12.58
C THR A 114 3.78 12.73 -12.06
N PRO A 115 3.44 12.46 -10.79
CA PRO A 115 3.36 11.09 -10.26
C PRO A 115 2.34 10.18 -10.98
N SER A 116 1.53 10.71 -11.90
CA SER A 116 0.65 9.91 -12.77
C SER A 116 1.37 9.32 -14.00
N ASP A 117 2.63 9.68 -14.22
CA ASP A 117 3.51 9.16 -15.26
C ASP A 117 4.61 8.28 -14.66
N MET A 118 4.91 7.16 -15.32
CA MET A 118 5.93 6.23 -14.86
C MET A 118 7.35 6.80 -15.01
N GLY A 119 7.57 7.66 -16.02
CA GLY A 119 8.84 8.36 -16.23
C GLY A 119 9.24 9.22 -15.03
N TRP A 120 8.28 9.97 -14.47
CA TRP A 120 8.50 10.76 -13.26
C TRP A 120 9.03 9.93 -12.07
N TRP A 121 8.51 8.71 -11.88
CA TRP A 121 8.99 7.80 -10.83
C TRP A 121 10.38 7.25 -11.09
N SER A 122 10.72 6.99 -12.36
CA SER A 122 12.08 6.63 -12.77
C SER A 122 13.06 7.75 -12.46
N ASP A 123 12.71 9.00 -12.79
CA ASP A 123 13.55 10.17 -12.49
C ASP A 123 13.68 10.41 -10.98
N PHE A 124 12.60 10.20 -10.23
CA PHE A 124 12.62 10.25 -8.77
C PHE A 124 13.54 9.17 -8.19
N GLU A 125 13.44 7.93 -8.66
CA GLU A 125 14.28 6.81 -8.20
C GLU A 125 15.76 7.10 -8.47
N MET A 126 16.10 7.57 -9.67
CA MET A 126 17.48 7.91 -10.04
C MET A 126 18.10 9.01 -9.19
N ARG A 127 17.32 10.03 -8.80
CA ARG A 127 17.80 11.11 -7.90
C ARG A 127 18.13 10.61 -6.50
N HIS A 128 17.52 9.51 -6.06
CA HIS A 128 17.69 8.97 -4.70
C HIS A 128 18.49 7.66 -4.69
N LEU A 129 18.97 7.21 -5.84
CA LEU A 129 19.74 5.99 -5.97
C LEU A 129 21.14 6.20 -5.38
N ARG A 130 21.49 5.36 -4.40
CA ARG A 130 22.84 5.24 -3.87
C ARG A 130 23.39 3.88 -4.22
N THR A 131 24.66 3.82 -4.59
CA THR A 131 25.36 2.57 -4.83
C THR A 131 26.42 2.36 -3.76
N ALA A 132 26.57 1.12 -3.29
CA ALA A 132 27.67 0.74 -2.41
C ALA A 132 28.19 -0.64 -2.82
N PRO A 133 29.50 -0.91 -2.67
CA PRO A 133 30.05 -2.22 -2.95
C PRO A 133 29.39 -3.30 -2.09
N ARG A 134 29.15 -4.47 -2.69
CA ARG A 134 28.62 -5.62 -1.94
C ARG A 134 29.66 -6.12 -0.95
N ARG A 135 29.21 -6.68 0.18
CA ARG A 135 30.08 -7.19 1.25
C ARG A 135 31.03 -8.30 0.79
N ASN A 136 30.67 -9.05 -0.26
CA ASN A 136 31.50 -10.08 -0.87
C ASN A 136 32.50 -9.53 -1.91
N GLY A 137 32.52 -8.22 -2.17
CA GLY A 137 33.42 -7.59 -3.15
C GLY A 137 33.01 -7.73 -4.61
N GLU A 138 31.98 -8.52 -4.92
CA GLU A 138 31.51 -8.75 -6.29
C GLU A 138 30.31 -7.86 -6.62
N GLY A 139 30.57 -6.71 -7.23
CA GLY A 139 29.54 -5.82 -7.76
C GLY A 139 29.01 -4.78 -6.77
N LEU A 140 28.01 -4.03 -7.22
CA LEU A 140 27.38 -2.93 -6.48
C LEU A 140 25.97 -3.33 -5.99
N SER A 141 25.65 -2.98 -4.75
CA SER A 141 24.29 -2.95 -4.24
C SER A 141 23.65 -1.60 -4.53
N ARG A 142 22.39 -1.62 -4.96
CA ARG A 142 21.56 -0.44 -5.17
C ARG A 142 20.69 -0.21 -3.96
N PHE A 143 20.79 0.98 -3.38
CA PHE A 143 19.96 1.46 -2.29
C PHE A 143 19.14 2.63 -2.82
N GLY A 144 17.87 2.37 -3.13
CA GLY A 144 16.94 3.40 -3.58
C GLY A 144 15.94 3.78 -2.49
N PHE A 145 15.16 4.82 -2.76
CA PHE A 145 14.04 5.20 -1.92
C PHE A 145 13.00 4.06 -1.80
N PHE A 146 12.83 3.25 -2.85
CA PHE A 146 11.84 2.18 -2.92
C PHE A 146 12.34 0.80 -2.44
N GLY A 147 13.56 0.72 -1.91
CA GLY A 147 14.13 -0.51 -1.37
C GLY A 147 15.54 -0.81 -1.86
N VAL A 148 16.04 -1.98 -1.45
CA VAL A 148 17.37 -2.48 -1.84
C VAL A 148 17.21 -3.45 -3.01
N ASN A 149 17.94 -3.19 -4.10
CA ASN A 149 17.94 -4.01 -5.32
C ASN A 149 16.56 -4.28 -5.97
N SER A 150 15.51 -3.52 -5.62
CA SER A 150 14.21 -3.62 -6.29
C SER A 150 14.33 -3.41 -7.80
N ALA A 151 13.47 -4.06 -8.59
CA ALA A 151 13.29 -3.71 -10.00
C ALA A 151 13.04 -2.20 -10.10
N THR A 152 13.65 -1.51 -11.06
CA THR A 152 13.49 -0.05 -11.19
C THR A 152 12.19 0.30 -11.89
N PHE A 153 11.73 1.55 -11.77
CA PHE A 153 10.61 2.04 -12.56
C PHE A 153 10.92 2.06 -14.06
N ALA A 154 12.19 2.26 -14.45
CA ALA A 154 12.64 2.09 -15.83
C ALA A 154 12.44 0.65 -16.33
N ASP A 155 12.79 -0.34 -15.50
CA ASP A 155 12.61 -1.76 -15.85
C ASP A 155 11.12 -2.10 -16.02
N LEU A 156 10.23 -1.56 -15.17
CA LEU A 156 8.78 -1.75 -15.33
C LEU A 156 8.24 -1.15 -16.61
N ALA A 157 8.70 0.05 -16.97
CA ALA A 157 8.26 0.73 -18.18
C ALA A 157 8.61 -0.11 -19.41
N SER A 158 9.73 -0.84 -19.35
CA SER A 158 10.15 -1.80 -20.39
C SER A 158 9.43 -3.15 -20.36
N GLY A 159 8.52 -3.37 -19.40
CA GLY A 159 7.78 -4.63 -19.22
C GLY A 159 8.59 -5.75 -18.56
N ARG A 160 9.80 -5.47 -18.06
CA ARG A 160 10.63 -6.44 -17.32
C ARG A 160 10.17 -6.51 -15.87
N ALA A 161 9.09 -7.25 -15.64
CA ALA A 161 8.72 -7.67 -14.29
C ALA A 161 9.55 -8.91 -13.91
N GLU A 162 10.83 -8.75 -13.60
CA GLU A 162 11.49 -9.83 -12.87
C GLU A 162 10.81 -9.95 -11.50
N ALA A 163 10.47 -11.20 -11.16
CA ALA A 163 9.76 -11.57 -9.95
C ALA A 163 10.69 -11.44 -8.73
N ASP A 164 11.18 -10.23 -8.45
CA ASP A 164 11.82 -9.95 -7.18
C ASP A 164 10.90 -9.06 -6.34
N GLY A 165 10.55 -9.58 -5.17
CA GLY A 165 9.62 -8.96 -4.25
C GLY A 165 10.18 -7.61 -3.84
N ARG A 166 9.62 -6.53 -4.40
CA ARG A 166 9.96 -5.13 -4.07
C ARG A 166 9.78 -4.76 -2.58
N TYR A 167 9.39 -5.73 -1.77
CA TYR A 167 9.21 -5.65 -0.33
C TYR A 167 9.65 -6.95 0.34
N ALA A 168 10.86 -7.42 0.05
CA ALA A 168 11.53 -8.39 0.92
C ALA A 168 11.84 -7.73 2.28
N ASN A 169 11.89 -8.54 3.35
CA ASN A 169 12.13 -8.11 4.72
C ASN A 169 13.30 -7.11 4.81
N GLY A 170 13.01 -5.85 5.15
CA GLY A 170 14.01 -4.78 5.24
C GLY A 170 13.61 -3.43 4.67
N THR A 171 12.44 -3.29 4.03
CA THR A 171 11.91 -1.98 3.65
C THR A 171 11.70 -1.13 4.91
N PRO A 172 12.33 0.05 5.03
CA PRO A 172 12.07 0.96 6.15
C PRO A 172 10.58 1.28 6.21
N ALA A 173 10.01 1.35 7.42
CA ALA A 173 8.66 1.85 7.59
C ALA A 173 8.60 3.29 7.02
N CYS A 174 7.63 3.58 6.13
CA CYS A 174 7.38 4.96 5.72
C CYS A 174 6.88 5.72 6.95
N ASP A 175 7.70 6.65 7.44
CA ASP A 175 7.24 7.75 8.28
C ASP A 175 6.79 8.85 7.31
N CYS A 176 5.55 8.73 6.83
CA CYS A 176 5.01 9.69 5.87
C CYS A 176 4.54 10.97 6.59
N THR A 177 5.45 11.61 7.33
CA THR A 177 5.29 12.97 7.86
C THR A 177 6.39 13.85 7.25
N ASP A 178 6.08 14.41 6.08
CA ASP A 178 6.46 15.74 5.61
C ASP A 178 5.56 16.10 4.41
#